data_AF-A0A935Q690-F1
#
_entry.id   AF-A0A935Q690-F1
#
_cell.length_a   1.000
_cell.length_b   1.000
_cell.length_c   1.000
_cell.angle_alpha   90.00
_cell.angle_beta   90.00
_cell.angle_gamma   90.00
#
_symmetry.space_group_name_H-M   'P 1'
#
loop_
_entity.id
_entity.type
_entity.pdbx_description
1 polymer ?
#
loop_
_entity_poly.entity_id
_entity_poly.type
_entity_poly.pdbx_seq_one_letter_code
_entity_poly.pdbx_strand_id
1 'polypeptide(L)'
;MQPDSLCYLSVKNQKAYVAGQASGNKAELDLGLFETKSNKTSITEWFNLKSDNEKVPASLTGTATKIAAISFDNDQFTKCKTVADLKRMTGYLSTNSLAHFAVIRNSNDYYQRCFIIENAAGKRGLLFVTETGNGHLKVEVKTE
;
A
#
# COMPACT_ATOMS: atom_id res chain seq x y z
N MET A 1 -21.42 2.62 7.92
CA MET A 1 -20.41 1.65 8.40
C MET A 1 -19.11 1.99 7.73
N GLN A 2 -18.05 2.22 8.50
CA GLN A 2 -16.70 2.32 7.93
C GLN A 2 -16.31 0.96 7.34
N PRO A 3 -15.56 0.94 6.23
CA PRO A 3 -15.15 -0.31 5.64
C PRO A 3 -14.23 -1.07 6.60
N ASP A 4 -14.55 -2.34 6.87
CA ASP A 4 -13.71 -3.25 7.64
C ASP A 4 -12.36 -3.38 6.91
N SER A 5 -11.35 -2.61 7.33
CA SER A 5 -10.03 -2.62 6.73
C SER A 5 -9.43 -4.01 6.82
N LEU A 6 -9.11 -4.62 5.69
CA LEU A 6 -8.69 -6.02 5.64
C LEU A 6 -7.34 -6.22 6.35
N CYS A 7 -6.42 -5.25 6.31
CA CYS A 7 -5.10 -5.27 6.98
C CYS A 7 -4.44 -3.86 7.00
N TYR A 8 -3.49 -3.63 7.91
CA TYR A 8 -2.57 -2.50 7.95
C TYR A 8 -1.13 -2.96 7.77
N LEU A 9 -0.40 -2.39 6.82
CA LEU A 9 0.96 -2.80 6.47
C LEU A 9 1.99 -1.95 7.23
N SER A 10 2.96 -2.62 7.86
CA SER A 10 4.23 -2.05 8.27
C SER A 10 5.35 -2.64 7.43
N VAL A 11 5.91 -1.82 6.56
CA VAL A 11 6.98 -2.19 5.63
C VAL A 11 8.27 -2.47 6.41
N LYS A 12 8.62 -1.60 7.35
CA LYS A 12 9.82 -1.74 8.19
C LYS A 12 9.83 -3.07 8.95
N ASN A 13 8.69 -3.45 9.52
CA ASN A 13 8.57 -4.67 10.32
C ASN A 13 8.20 -5.90 9.48
N GLN A 14 8.04 -5.74 8.17
CA GLN A 14 7.61 -6.79 7.23
C GLN A 14 6.35 -7.53 7.74
N LYS A 15 5.38 -6.76 8.24
CA LYS A 15 4.21 -7.30 8.94
C LYS A 15 2.93 -6.61 8.52
N ALA A 16 1.88 -7.41 8.30
CA ALA A 16 0.51 -6.94 8.22
C ALA A 16 -0.18 -7.14 9.58
N TYR A 17 -0.86 -6.10 10.05
CA TYR A 17 -1.63 -6.08 11.29
C TYR A 17 -3.12 -6.07 10.97
N VAL A 18 -3.90 -6.83 11.73
CA VAL A 18 -5.35 -6.68 11.73
C VAL A 18 -5.77 -5.42 12.50
N ALA A 19 -6.98 -4.93 12.28
CA ALA A 19 -7.46 -3.66 12.86
C ALA A 19 -7.30 -3.58 14.39
N GLY A 20 -7.58 -4.66 15.13
CA GLY A 20 -7.43 -4.69 16.59
C GLY A 20 -5.98 -4.55 17.08
N GLN A 21 -4.99 -4.85 16.23
CA GLN A 21 -3.56 -4.72 16.55
C GLN A 21 -2.98 -3.38 16.06
N ALA A 22 -3.57 -2.77 15.04
CA ALA A 22 -3.09 -1.55 14.41
C ALA A 22 -2.97 -0.39 15.40
N SER A 23 -3.95 -0.22 16.30
CA SER A 23 -3.99 0.86 17.28
C SER A 23 -2.77 0.89 18.22
N GLY A 24 -2.23 -0.29 18.55
CA GLY A 24 -1.03 -0.42 19.39
C GLY A 24 0.29 -0.19 18.64
N ASN A 25 0.28 -0.19 17.31
CA ASN A 25 1.48 -0.14 16.46
C ASN A 25 1.45 1.05 15.48
N LYS A 26 0.55 2.02 15.69
CA LYS A 26 0.23 3.09 14.73
C LYS A 26 1.45 3.82 14.17
N ALA A 27 2.46 4.10 15.01
CA ALA A 27 3.67 4.83 14.63
C ALA A 27 4.52 4.14 13.56
N GLU A 28 4.27 2.86 13.30
CA GLU A 28 5.05 2.01 12.40
C GLU A 28 4.25 1.56 11.17
N LEU A 29 2.98 1.98 11.07
CA LEU A 29 2.10 1.60 9.96
C LEU A 29 2.29 2.56 8.78
N ASP A 30 2.43 1.99 7.60
CA ASP A 30 2.67 2.73 6.36
C ASP A 30 1.38 2.93 5.56
N LEU A 31 0.64 1.85 5.36
CA LEU A 31 -0.54 1.81 4.50
C LEU A 31 -1.65 0.99 5.16
N GLY A 32 -2.89 1.43 5.01
CA GLY A 32 -4.07 0.62 5.31
C GLY A 32 -4.73 0.13 4.03
N LEU A 33 -5.27 -1.09 4.06
CA LEU A 33 -6.06 -1.64 2.98
C LEU A 33 -7.55 -1.49 3.30
N PHE A 34 -8.28 -0.78 2.43
CA PHE A 34 -9.68 -0.49 2.65
C PHE A 34 -10.52 -0.96 1.46
N GLU A 35 -11.67 -1.57 1.76
CA GLU A 35 -12.61 -2.07 0.76
C GLU A 35 -13.87 -1.19 0.74
N THR A 36 -14.09 -0.44 -0.34
CA THR A 36 -15.33 0.31 -0.53
C THR A 36 -16.31 -0.53 -1.35
N LYS A 37 -17.46 -0.90 -0.74
CA LYS A 37 -18.52 -1.66 -1.39
C LYS A 37 -19.68 -0.76 -1.82
N SER A 38 -20.19 -1.00 -3.02
CA SER A 38 -21.50 -0.55 -3.49
C SER A 38 -22.36 -1.76 -3.86
N ASN A 39 -23.64 -1.54 -4.18
CA ASN A 39 -24.56 -2.62 -4.59
C ASN A 39 -24.10 -3.41 -5.82
N LYS A 40 -23.12 -2.90 -6.59
CA LYS A 40 -22.66 -3.50 -7.86
C LYS A 40 -21.15 -3.69 -7.95
N THR A 41 -20.37 -3.07 -7.06
CA THR A 41 -18.92 -3.03 -7.17
C THR A 41 -18.25 -3.11 -5.80
N SER A 42 -17.07 -3.72 -5.76
CA SER A 42 -16.13 -3.60 -4.66
C SER A 42 -14.82 -3.03 -5.20
N ILE A 43 -14.31 -2.01 -4.52
CA ILE A 43 -13.02 -1.39 -4.80
C ILE A 43 -12.13 -1.59 -3.59
N THR A 44 -10.97 -2.22 -3.78
CA THR A 44 -9.95 -2.42 -2.75
C THR A 44 -8.78 -1.49 -3.04
N GLU A 45 -8.42 -0.66 -2.07
CA GLU A 45 -7.44 0.42 -2.25
C GLU A 45 -6.48 0.49 -1.06
N TRP A 46 -5.21 0.75 -1.36
CA TRP A 46 -4.24 1.22 -0.40
C TRP A 46 -4.51 2.68 -0.05
N PHE A 47 -4.44 3.02 1.23
CA PHE A 47 -4.46 4.39 1.72
C PHE A 47 -3.26 4.64 2.61
N ASN A 48 -2.62 5.79 2.45
CA ASN A 48 -1.64 6.25 3.41
C ASN A 48 -2.33 6.70 4.70
N LEU A 49 -1.65 6.47 5.81
CA LEU A 49 -2.21 6.68 7.14
C LEU A 49 -1.96 8.12 7.64
N LYS A 50 -2.35 9.11 6.85
CA LYS A 50 -2.27 10.54 7.22
C LYS A 50 -3.55 11.00 7.91
N SER A 51 -3.45 12.02 8.77
CA SER A 51 -4.57 12.50 9.60
C SER A 51 -5.70 13.19 8.81
N ASP A 52 -5.40 13.71 7.63
CA ASP A 52 -6.33 14.42 6.73
C ASP A 52 -6.95 13.50 5.66
N ASN A 53 -6.77 12.19 5.79
CA ASN A 53 -7.43 11.21 4.93
C ASN A 53 -8.73 10.73 5.58
N GLU A 54 -9.88 11.15 5.06
CA GLU A 54 -11.20 10.87 5.63
C GLU A 54 -11.52 9.37 5.77
N LYS A 55 -10.86 8.51 5.00
CA LYS A 55 -11.02 7.05 5.08
C LYS A 55 -10.18 6.42 6.20
N VAL A 56 -9.21 7.14 6.76
CA VAL A 56 -8.34 6.66 7.84
C VAL A 56 -8.89 7.17 9.17
N PRO A 57 -9.17 6.29 10.15
CA PRO A 57 -9.56 6.72 11.48
C PRO A 57 -8.50 7.64 12.09
N ALA A 58 -8.91 8.78 12.67
CA ALA A 58 -7.98 9.75 13.26
C ALA A 58 -7.07 9.14 14.35
N SER A 59 -7.51 8.07 15.00
CA SER A 59 -6.75 7.30 15.98
C SER A 59 -5.64 6.41 15.37
N LEU A 60 -5.65 6.21 14.05
CA LEU A 60 -4.77 5.33 13.27
C LEU A 60 -3.92 6.13 12.27
N THR A 61 -3.31 7.21 12.74
CA THR A 61 -2.28 7.95 12.00
C THR A 61 -0.94 7.22 12.08
N GLY A 62 -0.31 7.03 10.92
CA GLY A 62 0.96 6.30 10.75
C GLY A 62 2.04 7.15 10.09
N THR A 63 2.92 6.53 9.31
CA THR A 63 4.15 7.13 8.77
C THR A 63 3.93 8.05 7.57
N ALA A 64 2.68 8.18 7.10
CA ALA A 64 2.28 8.94 5.92
C ALA A 64 2.96 8.51 4.60
N THR A 65 3.43 7.25 4.52
CA THR A 65 4.04 6.65 3.32
C THR A 65 3.18 6.85 2.07
N LYS A 66 3.77 7.43 1.03
CA LYS A 66 3.10 7.65 -0.26
C LYS A 66 3.16 6.40 -1.13
N ILE A 67 2.24 6.29 -2.07
CA ILE A 67 2.11 5.10 -2.94
C ILE A 67 1.72 5.47 -4.38
N ALA A 68 2.19 4.70 -5.35
CA ALA A 68 1.72 4.73 -6.73
C ALA A 68 1.67 3.32 -7.32
N ALA A 69 0.60 2.99 -8.03
CA ALA A 69 0.51 1.77 -8.82
C ALA A 69 1.35 1.88 -10.09
N ILE A 70 2.08 0.83 -10.46
CA ILE A 70 2.95 0.84 -11.63
C ILE A 70 2.80 -0.35 -12.58
N SER A 71 2.21 -1.46 -12.12
CA SER A 71 1.98 -2.62 -12.98
C SER A 71 0.90 -3.56 -12.44
N PHE A 72 0.24 -4.24 -13.38
CA PHE A 72 -0.70 -5.34 -13.12
C PHE A 72 0.00 -6.69 -12.92
N ASP A 73 1.27 -6.81 -13.31
CA ASP A 73 2.07 -8.03 -13.25
C ASP A 73 3.24 -7.92 -12.24
N ASN A 74 4.07 -8.95 -12.19
CA ASN A 74 5.27 -9.00 -11.34
C ASN A 74 6.56 -8.65 -12.09
N ASP A 75 6.50 -8.15 -13.33
CA ASP A 75 7.68 -7.97 -14.18
C ASP A 75 8.65 -6.97 -13.58
N GLN A 76 8.12 -5.81 -13.18
CA GLN A 76 8.89 -4.74 -12.54
C GLN A 76 9.49 -5.25 -11.22
N PHE A 77 8.71 -6.02 -10.45
CA PHE A 77 9.17 -6.59 -9.20
C PHE A 77 10.32 -7.58 -9.40
N THR A 78 10.22 -8.46 -10.39
CA THR A 78 11.22 -9.48 -10.70
C THR A 78 12.51 -8.88 -11.26
N LYS A 79 12.40 -7.83 -12.08
CA LYS A 79 13.54 -7.10 -12.66
C LYS A 79 14.31 -6.31 -11.60
N CYS A 80 13.64 -5.82 -10.55
CA CYS A 80 14.27 -5.13 -9.43
C CYS A 80 15.00 -6.12 -8.50
N LYS A 81 16.31 -6.34 -8.67
CA LYS A 81 17.07 -7.28 -7.83
C LYS A 81 17.86 -6.60 -6.71
N THR A 82 18.21 -5.34 -6.91
CA THR A 82 19.06 -4.59 -6.00
C THR A 82 18.48 -3.22 -5.68
N VAL A 83 19.00 -2.58 -4.62
CA VAL A 83 18.70 -1.19 -4.28
C VAL A 83 19.07 -0.24 -5.44
N ALA A 84 20.13 -0.55 -6.20
CA ALA A 84 20.51 0.24 -7.36
C ALA A 84 19.50 0.12 -8.51
N ASP A 85 18.90 -1.06 -8.71
CA ASP A 85 17.83 -1.24 -9.69
C ASP A 85 16.59 -0.45 -9.28
N LEU A 86 16.21 -0.49 -7.99
CA LEU A 86 15.08 0.29 -7.47
C LEU A 86 15.29 1.79 -7.71
N LYS A 87 16.48 2.33 -7.42
CA LYS A 87 16.81 3.73 -7.68
C LYS A 87 16.74 4.08 -9.16
N ARG A 88 17.25 3.20 -10.04
CA ARG A 88 17.20 3.41 -11.50
C ARG A 88 15.76 3.39 -12.02
N MET A 89 14.97 2.43 -11.57
CA MET A 89 13.56 2.27 -11.97
C MET A 89 12.68 3.41 -11.48
N THR A 90 12.99 4.00 -10.32
CA THR A 90 12.17 5.07 -9.74
C THR A 90 12.75 6.46 -9.96
N GLY A 91 13.96 6.59 -10.51
CA GLY A 91 14.70 7.85 -10.56
C GLY A 91 14.00 8.99 -11.30
N TYR A 92 13.06 8.69 -12.18
CA TYR A 92 12.23 9.68 -12.87
C TYR A 92 11.07 10.23 -12.03
N LEU A 93 10.72 9.55 -10.93
CA LEU A 93 9.63 9.97 -10.05
C LEU A 93 10.11 11.09 -9.13
N SER A 94 9.27 12.10 -9.00
CA SER A 94 9.36 13.07 -7.90
C SER A 94 8.40 12.64 -6.79
N THR A 95 8.56 13.21 -5.59
CA THR A 95 7.61 13.02 -4.48
C THR A 95 6.17 13.45 -4.81
N ASN A 96 5.99 14.31 -5.82
CA ASN A 96 4.66 14.72 -6.33
C ASN A 96 4.06 13.71 -7.32
N SER A 97 4.86 12.76 -7.80
CA SER A 97 4.41 11.66 -8.65
C SER A 97 3.73 10.54 -7.85
N LEU A 98 3.77 10.61 -6.52
CA LEU A 98 3.19 9.61 -5.63
C LEU A 98 1.95 10.16 -4.94
N ALA A 99 0.94 9.32 -4.81
CA ALA A 99 -0.36 9.67 -4.26
C ALA A 99 -0.48 9.23 -2.79
N HIS A 100 -1.60 9.64 -2.19
CA HIS A 100 -2.03 9.22 -0.85
C HIS A 100 -2.81 7.91 -0.87
N PHE A 101 -3.17 7.41 -2.05
CA PHE A 101 -3.88 6.15 -2.20
C PHE A 101 -3.54 5.52 -3.56
N ALA A 102 -3.74 4.20 -3.66
CA ALA A 102 -3.61 3.48 -4.91
C ALA A 102 -4.61 2.32 -4.95
N VAL A 103 -5.32 2.17 -6.07
CA VAL A 103 -6.27 1.08 -6.28
C VAL A 103 -5.50 -0.23 -6.45
N ILE A 104 -5.86 -1.26 -5.68
CA ILE A 104 -5.43 -2.65 -5.94
C ILE A 104 -6.42 -3.31 -6.88
N ARG A 105 -7.72 -3.21 -6.57
CA ARG A 105 -8.77 -3.90 -7.32
C ARG A 105 -9.96 -2.99 -7.56
N ASN A 106 -10.47 -3.00 -8.79
CA ASN A 106 -11.77 -2.40 -9.14
C ASN A 106 -12.55 -3.40 -9.98
N SER A 107 -13.58 -4.04 -9.40
CA SER A 107 -14.31 -5.18 -10.00
C SER A 107 -13.47 -6.46 -10.16
N ASN A 108 -14.03 -7.51 -10.79
CA ASN A 108 -13.32 -8.78 -10.95
C ASN A 108 -12.13 -8.69 -11.92
N ASP A 109 -12.05 -7.65 -12.77
CA ASP A 109 -11.20 -7.65 -13.96
C ASP A 109 -9.98 -6.72 -13.89
N TYR A 110 -9.92 -5.77 -12.95
CA TYR A 110 -8.79 -4.85 -12.81
C TYR A 110 -8.02 -5.09 -11.52
N TYR A 111 -6.76 -5.52 -11.64
CA TYR A 111 -5.92 -5.87 -10.50
C TYR A 111 -4.50 -5.32 -10.61
N GLN A 112 -4.25 -4.12 -10.06
CA GLN A 112 -2.90 -3.59 -9.88
C GLN A 112 -2.19 -4.41 -8.81
N ARG A 113 -0.96 -4.83 -9.09
CA ARG A 113 -0.21 -5.72 -8.19
C ARG A 113 1.10 -5.14 -7.74
N CYS A 114 1.71 -4.28 -8.55
CA CYS A 114 3.01 -3.71 -8.28
C CYS A 114 2.89 -2.23 -7.97
N PHE A 115 3.48 -1.81 -6.85
CA PHE A 115 3.38 -0.44 -6.35
C PHE A 115 4.75 0.07 -5.93
N ILE A 116 5.00 1.35 -6.17
CA ILE A 116 6.10 2.08 -5.57
C ILE A 116 5.59 2.75 -4.31
N ILE A 117 6.39 2.68 -3.24
CA ILE A 117 6.15 3.42 -2.01
C ILE A 117 7.31 4.37 -1.72
N GLU A 118 7.03 5.45 -1.01
CA GLU A 118 8.04 6.39 -0.50
C GLU A 118 7.70 6.76 0.93
N ASN A 119 8.62 6.51 1.85
CA ASN A 119 8.43 6.87 3.25
C ASN A 119 8.71 8.36 3.48
N ALA A 120 8.44 8.85 4.70
CA ALA A 120 8.67 10.26 5.07
C ALA A 120 10.14 10.72 4.95
N ALA A 121 11.11 9.78 4.91
CA ALA A 121 12.52 10.07 4.70
C ALA A 121 12.93 10.07 3.21
N GLY A 122 11.97 9.93 2.28
CA GLY A 122 12.21 9.88 0.84
C GLY A 122 12.81 8.56 0.34
N LYS A 123 12.86 7.52 1.18
CA LYS A 123 13.33 6.19 0.78
C LYS A 123 12.23 5.45 0.07
N ARG A 124 12.59 4.79 -1.02
CA ARG A 124 11.62 4.07 -1.86
C ARG A 124 11.57 2.60 -1.54
N GLY A 125 10.45 2.03 -1.90
CA GLY A 125 10.23 0.59 -1.89
C GLY A 125 9.36 0.16 -3.04
N LEU A 126 9.34 -1.14 -3.26
CA LEU A 126 8.50 -1.82 -4.22
C LEU A 126 7.67 -2.84 -3.47
N LEU A 127 6.36 -2.77 -3.65
CA LEU A 127 5.39 -3.73 -3.11
C LEU A 127 4.83 -4.56 -4.26
N PHE A 128 4.76 -5.87 -4.08
CA PHE A 128 4.04 -6.77 -4.98
C PHE A 128 2.99 -7.56 -4.23
N VAL A 129 1.73 -7.39 -4.59
CA VAL A 129 0.60 -8.10 -3.98
C VAL A 129 0.50 -9.50 -4.59
N THR A 130 0.91 -10.51 -3.84
CA THR A 130 0.85 -11.92 -4.25
C THR A 130 -0.55 -12.50 -4.06
N GLU A 131 -1.28 -12.02 -3.05
CA GLU A 131 -2.61 -12.51 -2.69
C GLU A 131 -3.45 -11.40 -2.07
N THR A 132 -4.73 -11.30 -2.45
CA THR A 132 -5.70 -10.45 -1.75
C THR A 132 -7.11 -11.01 -1.93
N GLY A 133 -7.95 -10.89 -0.90
CA GLY A 133 -9.35 -11.31 -0.91
C GLY A 133 -9.68 -12.25 0.24
N ASN A 134 -10.97 -12.42 0.56
CA ASN A 134 -11.45 -13.30 1.63
C ASN A 134 -10.78 -13.06 3.00
N GLY A 135 -10.41 -11.81 3.33
CA GLY A 135 -9.71 -11.50 4.59
C GLY A 135 -8.20 -11.72 4.56
N HIS A 136 -7.64 -12.17 3.44
CA HIS A 136 -6.21 -12.40 3.28
C HIS A 136 -5.58 -11.30 2.44
N LEU A 137 -4.35 -10.93 2.82
CA LEU A 137 -3.47 -10.04 2.09
C LEU A 137 -2.04 -10.55 2.25
N LYS A 138 -1.37 -10.80 1.13
CA LYS A 138 0.05 -11.14 1.11
C LYS A 138 0.78 -10.25 0.12
N VAL A 139 1.86 -9.66 0.60
CA VAL A 139 2.66 -8.67 -0.12
C VAL A 139 4.13 -9.05 0.02
N GLU A 140 4.86 -9.02 -1.09
CA GLU A 140 6.32 -9.07 -1.11
C GLU A 140 6.88 -7.65 -1.21
N VAL A 141 8.01 -7.41 -0.55
CA VAL A 141 8.54 -6.06 -0.38
C VAL A 141 10.04 -6.01 -0.70
N LYS A 142 10.46 -4.97 -1.41
CA LYS A 142 11.87 -4.59 -1.61
C LYS A 142 12.04 -3.13 -1.21
N THR A 143 13.05 -2.80 -0.43
CA THR A 143 13.28 -1.42 0.07
C THR A 143 14.73 -0.99 -0.10
N GLU A 144 14.97 0.32 -0.11
CA GLU A 144 16.30 0.94 -0.05
C GLU A 144 17.00 0.82 1.31
#